data_AF-A0A254QG53-F1
#
_entry.id   AF-A0A254QG53-F1
#
_cell.length_a   1.000
_cell.length_b   1.000
_cell.length_c   1.000
_cell.angle_alpha   90.00
_cell.angle_beta   90.00
_cell.angle_gamma   90.00
#
_symmetry.space_group_name_H-M   'P 1'
#
loop_
_entity.id
_entity.type
_entity.pdbx_description
1 polymer ?
#
loop_
_entity_poly.entity_id
_entity_poly.type
_entity_poly.pdbx_seq_one_letter_code
_entity_poly.pdbx_strand_id
1 'polypeptide(L)'
;MRQFAVIALLMPAVLMGCRQDSGKEAKTPSALVSSRSNKPGSTINADGTIQSSKDDRDFTTSRAEVYKAYYPLEFDCAKDLCQPIFDKYPSIIKAVEAAKKPTADQKAYFDQYIQPALIEYNTVSKEQSRQWLKAIQNQEAQFKNTELSEDQIRIIQTISSMQKIKDTPELLNYWQKRLVQVPFYRANLIFQQMGKWTYLQEMYPTLSMEEAARSELKIVNQLLKRFAEVIRGADPVDPMISSKIEAGQTLDIEEVEAFTSYAGSIRLLDHFLFGEGASIITKLMKKQPLTSAQLYAIYDKGTIKKDLEKKLQTDLKNNCSEKYFQSINLYPQQAQLEKYKTLAEQTRETALAQLNPQDPAYEKVKQIKILYPPTASANSTAWLRSLKSEIGRMKADTANLSQIDIQSLYSVVLLRSISGSTADQKDLCPRIPDSEISDKNMVAFGYVMVSWYSTRYPEVGASILAHEMGHTVFEYSNAIDSAKACLIGKQTSETFANEDFADLFSAKVGSELSRKYQIGPANVGCNLMEHLSLLQQTDKDDNHSTTLFRALQFATATGQTIPQSCQDLVSRDNANVLKSCH
;
A
#
# COMPACT_ATOMS: atom_id res chain seq x y z
N MET A 1 1.10 -3.58 -15.85
CA MET A 1 1.43 -4.87 -15.22
C MET A 1 0.32 -5.94 -15.23
N ARG A 2 -0.91 -5.71 -15.73
CA ARG A 2 -2.04 -6.63 -15.45
C ARG A 2 -2.46 -7.67 -16.50
N GLN A 3 -1.77 -7.90 -17.62
CA GLN A 3 -2.37 -8.73 -18.68
C GLN A 3 -1.72 -10.08 -19.03
N PHE A 4 -0.55 -10.45 -18.50
CA PHE A 4 -0.03 -11.82 -18.62
C PHE A 4 0.57 -12.45 -17.34
N ALA A 5 0.53 -11.74 -16.21
CA ALA A 5 0.85 -12.30 -14.89
C ALA A 5 -0.36 -13.01 -14.25
N VAL A 6 -0.99 -13.96 -14.96
CA VAL A 6 -2.16 -14.72 -14.47
C VAL A 6 -1.81 -15.59 -13.25
N ILE A 7 -0.54 -15.76 -12.88
CA ILE A 7 -0.17 -16.42 -11.62
C ILE A 7 0.20 -15.38 -10.55
N ALA A 8 1.00 -14.38 -10.93
CA ALA A 8 1.55 -13.42 -9.98
C ALA A 8 0.56 -12.31 -9.53
N LEU A 9 -0.56 -12.13 -10.24
CA LEU A 9 -1.61 -11.17 -9.86
C LEU A 9 -2.76 -11.80 -9.07
N LEU A 10 -2.90 -13.12 -9.10
CA LEU A 10 -4.04 -13.82 -8.48
C LEU A 10 -3.80 -14.06 -7.01
N MET A 11 -2.58 -14.42 -6.64
CA MET A 11 -2.25 -14.69 -5.26
C MET A 11 -2.47 -13.46 -4.36
N PRO A 12 -2.03 -12.23 -4.70
CA PRO A 12 -2.21 -11.08 -3.81
C PRO A 12 -3.68 -10.69 -3.58
N ALA A 13 -4.53 -10.73 -4.62
CA ALA A 13 -5.95 -10.41 -4.51
C ALA A 13 -6.74 -11.46 -3.71
N VAL A 14 -6.36 -12.74 -3.88
CA VAL A 14 -6.94 -13.87 -3.14
C VAL A 14 -6.55 -13.83 -1.66
N LEU A 15 -5.30 -13.44 -1.38
CA LEU A 15 -4.80 -13.24 -0.02
C LEU A 15 -5.53 -12.08 0.71
N MET A 16 -5.83 -10.99 0.01
CA MET A 16 -6.53 -9.84 0.59
C MET A 16 -8.02 -10.13 0.89
N GLY A 17 -8.72 -10.84 0.00
CA GLY A 17 -10.14 -11.19 0.20
C GLY A 17 -10.39 -12.20 1.34
N CYS A 18 -9.39 -13.01 1.70
CA CYS A 18 -9.52 -13.98 2.77
C CYS A 18 -9.43 -13.36 4.19
N ARG A 19 -8.80 -12.18 4.32
CA ARG A 19 -8.58 -11.51 5.61
C ARG A 19 -9.81 -10.74 6.11
N GLN A 20 -10.68 -10.28 5.22
CA GLN A 20 -11.83 -9.43 5.58
C GLN A 20 -12.95 -10.13 6.38
N ASP A 21 -13.02 -11.48 6.41
CA ASP A 21 -14.08 -12.18 7.18
C ASP A 21 -13.57 -13.10 8.30
N SER A 22 -12.25 -13.33 8.43
CA SER A 22 -11.72 -14.24 9.46
C SER A 22 -11.66 -13.64 10.87
N GLY A 23 -12.08 -12.37 11.05
CA GLY A 23 -12.16 -11.70 12.35
C GLY A 23 -13.47 -11.97 13.13
N LYS A 24 -14.36 -12.84 12.63
CA LYS A 24 -15.58 -13.23 13.36
C LYS A 24 -15.43 -14.63 13.93
N GLU A 25 -14.87 -14.73 15.13
CA GLU A 25 -14.93 -15.95 15.93
C GLU A 25 -16.38 -16.34 16.26
N ALA A 26 -16.60 -17.64 16.38
CA ALA A 26 -17.87 -18.27 16.68
C ALA A 26 -18.39 -17.84 18.06
N LYS A 27 -19.57 -17.19 18.09
CA LYS A 27 -20.29 -16.86 19.33
C LYS A 27 -21.07 -18.07 19.82
N THR A 28 -20.75 -18.55 21.02
CA THR A 28 -21.68 -19.27 21.91
C THR A 28 -22.80 -18.28 22.33
N PRO A 29 -24.07 -18.70 22.44
CA PRO A 29 -25.18 -17.76 22.57
C PRO A 29 -25.27 -17.26 24.02
N SER A 30 -24.94 -15.98 24.22
CA SER A 30 -25.47 -15.21 25.34
C SER A 30 -26.23 -14.02 24.77
N ALA A 31 -27.53 -14.01 25.05
CA ALA A 31 -28.42 -12.91 24.73
C ALA A 31 -27.94 -11.64 25.45
N LEU A 32 -27.78 -10.54 24.71
CA LEU A 32 -28.24 -9.19 25.04
C LEU A 32 -27.67 -8.16 24.04
N VAL A 33 -28.61 -7.44 23.42
CA VAL A 33 -28.54 -6.10 22.82
C VAL A 33 -27.47 -5.86 21.74
N SER A 34 -27.94 -5.91 20.50
CA SER A 34 -27.35 -5.27 19.33
C SER A 34 -27.26 -3.75 19.55
N SER A 35 -26.08 -3.24 19.94
CA SER A 35 -25.72 -1.84 19.68
C SER A 35 -25.14 -1.74 18.27
N ARG A 36 -25.98 -1.38 17.30
CA ARG A 36 -25.53 -0.74 16.06
C ARG A 36 -24.74 0.48 16.49
N SER A 37 -23.44 0.50 16.21
CA SER A 37 -22.63 1.71 16.31
C SER A 37 -23.17 2.70 15.27
N ASN A 38 -23.99 3.65 15.71
CA ASN A 38 -24.30 4.84 14.95
C ASN A 38 -22.98 5.59 14.74
N LYS A 39 -22.35 5.42 13.58
CA LYS A 39 -21.43 6.43 13.06
C LYS A 39 -22.30 7.66 12.73
N PRO A 40 -22.16 8.80 13.43
CA PRO A 40 -22.76 10.04 12.93
C PRO A 40 -21.92 10.45 11.70
N GLY A 41 -22.54 10.60 10.52
CA GLY A 41 -21.83 11.24 9.39
C GLY A 41 -21.95 10.62 8.00
N SER A 42 -22.95 9.77 7.72
CA SER A 42 -23.31 9.47 6.33
C SER A 42 -24.57 10.26 5.93
N THR A 43 -24.42 11.21 5.01
CA THR A 43 -25.57 11.74 4.27
C THR A 43 -26.05 10.66 3.33
N ILE A 44 -27.28 10.19 3.56
CA ILE A 44 -27.99 9.27 2.68
C ILE A 44 -28.67 10.16 1.61
N ASN A 45 -28.21 10.05 0.37
CA ASN A 45 -28.88 10.68 -0.77
C ASN A 45 -30.29 10.09 -0.92
N ALA A 46 -31.19 10.79 -1.62
CA ALA A 46 -32.57 10.34 -1.84
C ALA A 46 -32.68 8.96 -2.53
N ASP A 47 -31.59 8.49 -3.16
CA ASP A 47 -31.47 7.17 -3.80
C ASP A 47 -30.83 6.09 -2.90
N GLY A 48 -30.57 6.39 -1.63
CA GLY A 48 -29.95 5.47 -0.68
C GLY A 48 -28.43 5.39 -0.76
N THR A 49 -27.77 6.17 -1.63
CA THR A 49 -26.30 6.19 -1.70
C THR A 49 -25.68 7.05 -0.59
N ILE A 50 -24.59 6.57 0.00
CA ILE A 50 -23.80 7.32 0.99
C ILE A 50 -22.75 8.14 0.25
N GLN A 51 -22.85 9.46 0.30
CA GLN A 51 -21.86 10.36 -0.28
C GLN A 51 -20.85 10.79 0.79
N SER A 52 -19.63 10.25 0.74
CA SER A 52 -18.53 10.71 1.59
C SER A 52 -17.91 11.99 0.99
N SER A 53 -18.28 13.17 1.49
CA SER A 53 -17.46 14.37 1.29
C SER A 53 -16.26 14.28 2.24
N LYS A 54 -15.04 14.40 1.70
CA LYS A 54 -13.82 13.90 2.35
C LYS A 54 -13.11 14.85 3.33
N ASP A 55 -13.47 16.11 3.51
CA ASP A 55 -12.65 17.06 4.32
C ASP A 55 -13.44 17.69 5.47
N ASP A 56 -13.04 17.39 6.72
CA ASP A 56 -13.61 18.02 7.94
C ASP A 56 -12.66 19.08 8.56
N ARG A 57 -11.45 19.26 8.00
CA ARG A 57 -10.51 20.31 8.45
C ARG A 57 -10.98 21.71 8.12
N ASP A 58 -11.84 21.83 7.12
CA ASP A 58 -12.49 23.09 6.84
C ASP A 58 -13.66 23.24 7.83
N PHE A 59 -13.40 23.98 8.90
CA PHE A 59 -14.35 24.30 9.97
C PHE A 59 -15.62 25.04 9.50
N THR A 60 -15.74 25.30 8.19
CA THR A 60 -16.93 25.86 7.55
C THR A 60 -17.76 24.82 6.80
N THR A 61 -17.35 23.55 6.79
CA THR A 61 -18.08 22.47 6.12
C THR A 61 -19.25 21.97 6.97
N SER A 62 -20.28 21.45 6.29
CA SER A 62 -21.45 20.85 6.94
C SER A 62 -21.10 19.75 7.95
N ARG A 63 -20.00 19.03 7.75
CA ARG A 63 -19.54 17.99 8.68
C ARG A 63 -18.83 18.54 9.91
N ALA A 64 -18.03 19.60 9.75
CA ALA A 64 -17.41 20.26 10.89
C ALA A 64 -18.48 20.84 11.85
N GLU A 65 -19.57 21.41 11.30
CA GLU A 65 -20.73 21.84 12.08
C GLU A 65 -21.48 20.68 12.75
N VAL A 66 -21.62 19.54 12.08
CA VAL A 66 -22.16 18.31 12.70
C VAL A 66 -21.26 17.84 13.86
N TYR A 67 -19.95 17.79 13.65
CA TYR A 67 -19.02 17.38 14.70
C TYR A 67 -19.06 18.35 15.89
N LYS A 68 -19.07 19.66 15.63
CA LYS A 68 -19.24 20.70 16.67
C LYS A 68 -20.52 20.51 17.49
N ALA A 69 -21.61 20.09 16.86
CA ALA A 69 -22.88 19.85 17.54
C ALA A 69 -22.82 18.63 18.50
N TYR A 70 -22.03 17.59 18.17
CA TYR A 70 -21.90 16.38 18.99
C TYR A 70 -20.72 16.42 19.96
N TYR A 71 -19.62 17.08 19.60
CA TYR A 71 -18.34 17.11 20.30
C TYR A 71 -17.74 18.53 20.33
N PRO A 72 -18.41 19.49 21.00
CA PRO A 72 -18.03 20.91 20.95
C PRO A 72 -16.65 21.18 21.56
N LEU A 73 -16.26 20.50 22.64
CA LEU A 73 -14.96 20.71 23.29
C LEU A 73 -13.79 20.20 22.43
N GLU A 74 -13.96 19.04 21.79
CA GLU A 74 -12.99 18.49 20.85
C GLU A 74 -12.82 19.39 19.63
N PHE A 75 -13.93 19.91 19.10
CA PHE A 75 -13.93 20.88 18.02
C PHE A 75 -13.18 22.15 18.42
N ASP A 76 -13.56 22.77 19.54
CA ASP A 76 -12.98 24.03 19.99
C ASP A 76 -11.49 23.87 20.33
N CYS A 77 -11.11 22.77 20.98
CA CYS A 77 -9.71 22.46 21.24
C CYS A 77 -8.90 22.26 19.95
N ALA A 78 -9.39 21.42 19.02
CA ALA A 78 -8.71 21.20 17.74
C ALA A 78 -8.56 22.49 16.95
N LYS A 79 -9.61 23.33 16.94
CA LYS A 79 -9.57 24.65 16.30
C LYS A 79 -8.53 25.54 16.96
N ASP A 80 -8.64 25.80 18.26
CA ASP A 80 -7.75 26.77 18.93
C ASP A 80 -6.28 26.33 18.92
N LEU A 81 -6.02 25.02 19.01
CA LEU A 81 -4.67 24.47 19.00
C LEU A 81 -4.07 24.40 17.59
N CYS A 82 -4.85 23.95 16.60
CA CYS A 82 -4.33 23.60 15.28
C CYS A 82 -4.60 24.64 14.20
N GLN A 83 -5.40 25.69 14.45
CA GLN A 83 -5.69 26.74 13.46
C GLN A 83 -4.42 27.35 12.83
N PRO A 84 -3.35 27.67 13.58
CA PRO A 84 -2.12 28.22 12.97
C PRO A 84 -1.49 27.26 11.95
N ILE A 85 -1.61 25.95 12.18
CA ILE A 85 -1.10 24.91 11.28
C ILE A 85 -2.02 24.78 10.06
N PHE A 86 -3.33 24.77 10.26
CA PHE A 86 -4.32 24.71 9.18
C PHE A 86 -4.29 25.93 8.26
N ASP A 87 -3.99 27.11 8.79
CA ASP A 87 -3.83 28.34 8.01
C ASP A 87 -2.53 28.33 7.19
N LYS A 88 -1.48 27.71 7.73
CA LYS A 88 -0.15 27.68 7.10
C LYS A 88 -0.02 26.60 6.03
N TYR A 89 -0.59 25.42 6.25
CA TYR A 89 -0.47 24.29 5.33
C TYR A 89 -1.84 23.88 4.79
N PRO A 90 -2.01 23.72 3.47
CA PRO A 90 -3.27 23.23 2.94
C PRO A 90 -3.53 21.82 3.45
N SER A 91 -4.80 21.49 3.69
CA SER A 91 -5.18 20.10 3.92
C SER A 91 -4.67 19.23 2.77
N ILE A 92 -4.36 17.97 3.06
CA ILE A 92 -3.93 16.99 2.05
C ILE A 92 -4.96 16.95 0.92
N ILE A 93 -6.24 17.03 1.26
CA ILE A 93 -7.34 17.05 0.30
C ILE A 93 -7.30 18.31 -0.57
N LYS A 94 -7.15 19.50 0.02
CA LYS A 94 -7.00 20.76 -0.75
C LYS A 94 -5.76 20.73 -1.64
N ALA A 95 -4.64 20.17 -1.16
CA ALA A 95 -3.42 19.99 -1.97
C ALA A 95 -3.68 19.06 -3.17
N VAL A 96 -4.37 17.95 -2.94
CA VAL A 96 -4.76 16.95 -3.95
C VAL A 96 -5.78 17.51 -4.95
N GLU A 97 -6.71 18.36 -4.51
CA GLU A 97 -7.67 19.04 -5.38
C GLU A 97 -7.03 20.15 -6.21
N ALA A 98 -6.17 20.97 -5.60
CA ALA A 98 -5.41 22.02 -6.28
C ALA A 98 -4.47 21.43 -7.35
N ALA A 99 -3.96 20.22 -7.11
CA ALA A 99 -3.09 19.48 -8.03
C ALA A 99 -3.78 19.05 -9.35
N LYS A 100 -5.09 19.25 -9.53
CA LYS A 100 -5.77 18.88 -10.79
C LYS A 100 -5.38 19.73 -12.00
N LYS A 101 -4.80 20.93 -11.81
CA LYS A 101 -4.45 21.85 -12.91
C LYS A 101 -2.96 21.74 -13.28
N PRO A 102 -2.60 21.25 -14.48
CA PRO A 102 -1.20 21.16 -14.89
C PRO A 102 -0.59 22.53 -15.20
N THR A 103 0.72 22.67 -15.02
CA THR A 103 1.51 23.77 -15.58
C THR A 103 1.60 23.65 -17.10
N ALA A 104 1.99 24.73 -17.78
CA ALA A 104 2.17 24.74 -19.23
C ALA A 104 3.18 23.67 -19.69
N ASP A 105 4.32 23.53 -19.00
CA ASP A 105 5.37 22.57 -19.34
C ASP A 105 4.92 21.12 -19.12
N GLN A 106 4.20 20.85 -18.04
CA GLN A 106 3.66 19.52 -17.76
C GLN A 106 2.60 19.12 -18.79
N LYS A 107 1.75 20.06 -19.19
CA LYS A 107 0.78 19.84 -20.26
C LYS A 107 1.49 19.61 -21.59
N ALA A 108 2.50 20.40 -21.93
CA ALA A 108 3.28 20.23 -23.15
C ALA A 108 3.98 18.87 -23.19
N TYR A 109 4.62 18.45 -22.09
CA TYR A 109 5.22 17.12 -21.98
C TYR A 109 4.19 15.99 -22.13
N PHE A 110 3.03 16.14 -21.48
CA PHE A 110 1.95 15.19 -21.60
C PHE A 110 1.49 15.05 -23.05
N ASP A 111 1.18 16.16 -23.71
CA ASP A 111 0.69 16.18 -25.09
C ASP A 111 1.75 15.63 -26.07
N GLN A 112 3.03 15.93 -25.85
CA GLN A 112 4.12 15.52 -26.73
C GLN A 112 4.51 14.05 -26.57
N TYR A 113 4.53 13.52 -25.34
CA TYR A 113 5.13 12.21 -25.06
C TYR A 113 4.17 11.19 -24.45
N ILE A 114 3.39 11.59 -23.45
CA ILE A 114 2.53 10.68 -22.70
C ILE A 114 1.26 10.35 -23.49
N GLN A 115 0.59 11.35 -24.04
CA GLN A 115 -0.66 11.20 -24.77
C GLN A 115 -0.51 10.27 -25.98
N PRO A 116 0.54 10.38 -26.83
CA PRO A 116 0.77 9.41 -27.89
C PRO A 116 0.98 7.98 -27.36
N ALA A 117 1.74 7.81 -26.29
CA ALA A 117 1.95 6.50 -25.67
C ALA A 117 0.67 5.90 -25.07
N LEU A 118 -0.20 6.72 -24.47
CA LEU A 118 -1.52 6.29 -23.98
C LEU A 118 -2.45 5.89 -25.13
N ILE A 119 -2.43 6.62 -26.25
CA ILE A 119 -3.20 6.27 -27.45
C ILE A 119 -2.72 4.94 -28.02
N GLU A 120 -1.39 4.74 -28.11
CA GLU A 120 -0.82 3.47 -28.55
C GLU A 120 -1.16 2.34 -27.58
N TYR A 121 -1.02 2.55 -26.28
CA TYR A 121 -1.40 1.58 -25.24
C TYR A 121 -2.85 1.14 -25.38
N ASN A 122 -3.79 2.09 -25.50
CA ASN A 122 -5.21 1.79 -25.68
C ASN A 122 -5.47 1.01 -26.98
N THR A 123 -4.82 1.42 -28.08
CA THR A 123 -4.94 0.75 -29.38
C THR A 123 -4.44 -0.70 -29.31
N VAL A 124 -3.25 -0.92 -28.76
CA VAL A 124 -2.64 -2.25 -28.60
C VAL A 124 -3.44 -3.11 -27.62
N SER A 125 -3.95 -2.54 -26.52
CA SER A 125 -4.77 -3.29 -25.56
C SER A 125 -6.10 -3.74 -26.16
N LYS A 126 -6.73 -2.90 -27.00
CA LYS A 126 -7.93 -3.28 -27.75
C LYS A 126 -7.63 -4.36 -28.78
N GLU A 127 -6.53 -4.23 -29.52
CA GLU A 127 -6.13 -5.25 -30.48
C GLU A 127 -5.84 -6.59 -29.79
N GLN A 128 -5.08 -6.57 -28.71
CA GLN A 128 -4.84 -7.75 -27.88
C GLN A 128 -6.16 -8.36 -27.41
N SER A 129 -7.09 -7.56 -26.91
CA SER A 129 -8.41 -8.05 -26.45
C SER A 129 -9.22 -8.68 -27.58
N ARG A 130 -9.18 -8.09 -28.79
CA ARG A 130 -9.82 -8.63 -29.99
C ARG A 130 -9.22 -9.97 -30.40
N GLN A 131 -7.89 -10.09 -30.42
CA GLN A 131 -7.20 -11.33 -30.77
C GLN A 131 -7.48 -12.43 -29.75
N TRP A 132 -7.49 -12.10 -28.45
CA TRP A 132 -7.89 -13.03 -27.39
C TRP A 132 -9.33 -13.50 -27.55
N LEU A 133 -10.28 -12.58 -27.79
CA LEU A 133 -11.68 -12.94 -27.98
C LEU A 133 -11.85 -13.86 -29.19
N LYS A 134 -11.20 -13.55 -30.31
CA LYS A 134 -11.20 -14.37 -31.53
C LYS A 134 -10.60 -15.75 -31.27
N ALA A 135 -9.46 -15.84 -30.58
CA ALA A 135 -8.82 -17.12 -30.25
C ALA A 135 -9.72 -17.99 -29.38
N ILE A 136 -10.36 -17.40 -28.36
CA ILE A 136 -11.34 -18.07 -27.50
C ILE A 136 -12.53 -18.56 -28.33
N GLN A 137 -13.17 -17.69 -29.11
CA GLN A 137 -14.35 -18.03 -29.91
C GLN A 137 -14.08 -19.15 -30.93
N ASN A 138 -12.92 -19.14 -31.58
CA ASN A 138 -12.53 -20.16 -32.55
C ASN A 138 -12.31 -21.55 -31.92
N GLN A 139 -11.92 -21.61 -30.65
CA GLN A 139 -11.58 -22.85 -29.94
C GLN A 139 -12.62 -23.26 -28.89
N GLU A 140 -13.63 -22.42 -28.62
CA GLU A 140 -14.58 -22.58 -27.52
C GLU A 140 -15.34 -23.91 -27.57
N ALA A 141 -15.76 -24.32 -28.77
CA ALA A 141 -16.47 -25.61 -28.96
C ALA A 141 -15.60 -26.82 -28.58
N GLN A 142 -14.27 -26.68 -28.67
CA GLN A 142 -13.33 -27.75 -28.35
C GLN A 142 -12.98 -27.78 -26.85
N PHE A 143 -13.08 -26.66 -26.12
CA PHE A 143 -12.74 -26.58 -24.69
C PHE A 143 -13.44 -27.63 -23.82
N LYS A 144 -14.70 -27.98 -24.13
CA LYS A 144 -15.45 -29.00 -23.40
C LYS A 144 -14.78 -30.39 -23.42
N ASN A 145 -14.05 -30.68 -24.50
CA ASN A 145 -13.39 -31.96 -24.75
C ASN A 145 -11.86 -31.88 -24.60
N THR A 146 -11.31 -30.70 -24.28
CA THR A 146 -9.88 -30.52 -24.09
C THR A 146 -9.45 -31.11 -22.76
N GLU A 147 -8.61 -32.15 -22.81
CA GLU A 147 -7.95 -32.70 -21.62
C GLU A 147 -6.74 -31.85 -21.25
N LEU A 148 -6.70 -31.38 -20.01
CA LEU A 148 -5.55 -30.67 -19.44
C LEU A 148 -4.59 -31.67 -18.81
N SER A 149 -3.29 -31.35 -18.80
CA SER A 149 -2.30 -32.17 -18.09
C SER A 149 -2.56 -32.17 -16.58
N GLU A 150 -2.05 -33.18 -15.87
CA GLU A 150 -2.19 -33.23 -14.40
C GLU A 150 -1.63 -31.96 -13.75
N ASP A 151 -0.51 -31.44 -14.23
CA ASP A 151 0.11 -30.23 -13.70
C ASP A 151 -0.74 -28.98 -13.98
N GLN A 152 -1.36 -28.87 -15.15
CA GLN A 152 -2.32 -27.79 -15.44
C GLN A 152 -3.53 -27.86 -14.50
N ILE A 153 -4.10 -29.05 -14.30
CA ILE A 153 -5.21 -29.26 -13.36
C ILE A 153 -4.78 -28.90 -11.93
N ARG A 154 -3.56 -29.28 -11.52
CA ARG A 154 -3.00 -28.97 -10.20
C ARG A 154 -2.88 -27.47 -9.96
N ILE A 155 -2.48 -26.70 -10.98
CA ILE A 155 -2.40 -25.24 -10.89
C ILE A 155 -3.79 -24.62 -10.75
N ILE A 156 -4.72 -25.04 -11.60
CA ILE A 156 -6.11 -24.58 -11.56
C ILE A 156 -6.75 -24.92 -10.22
N GLN A 157 -6.53 -26.15 -9.71
CA GLN A 157 -7.00 -26.58 -8.39
C GLN A 157 -6.41 -25.71 -7.29
N THR A 158 -5.10 -25.47 -7.31
CA THR A 158 -4.41 -24.65 -6.32
C THR A 158 -5.05 -23.26 -6.25
N ILE A 159 -5.12 -22.58 -7.39
CA ILE A 159 -5.62 -21.20 -7.45
C ILE A 159 -7.10 -21.17 -7.05
N SER A 160 -7.93 -22.06 -7.60
CA SER A 160 -9.37 -22.12 -7.26
C SER A 160 -9.62 -22.38 -5.77
N SER A 161 -8.87 -23.30 -5.17
CA SER A 161 -9.00 -23.64 -3.75
C SER A 161 -8.54 -22.49 -2.85
N MET A 162 -7.51 -21.74 -3.26
CA MET A 162 -7.07 -20.55 -2.53
C MET A 162 -8.12 -19.44 -2.56
N GLN A 163 -8.83 -19.23 -3.67
CA GLN A 163 -9.92 -18.24 -3.73
C GLN A 163 -11.08 -18.59 -2.81
N LYS A 164 -11.33 -19.89 -2.65
CA LYS A 164 -12.41 -20.45 -1.84
C LYS A 164 -11.84 -21.12 -0.60
N ILE A 165 -10.81 -20.54 0.01
CA ILE A 165 -10.10 -21.18 1.12
C ILE A 165 -11.05 -21.46 2.30
N LYS A 166 -12.03 -20.59 2.53
CA LYS A 166 -13.07 -20.75 3.55
C LYS A 166 -13.94 -22.00 3.32
N ASP A 167 -14.13 -22.37 2.06
CA ASP A 167 -14.91 -23.55 1.65
C ASP A 167 -14.02 -24.81 1.52
N THR A 168 -12.72 -24.69 1.83
CA THR A 168 -11.74 -25.78 1.71
C THR A 168 -11.05 -26.03 3.06
N PRO A 169 -11.72 -26.70 4.03
CA PRO A 169 -11.25 -26.82 5.42
C PRO A 169 -9.84 -27.38 5.55
N GLU A 170 -9.45 -28.34 4.72
CA GLU A 170 -8.11 -28.92 4.76
C GLU A 170 -7.03 -27.93 4.33
N LEU A 171 -7.31 -27.10 3.31
CA LEU A 171 -6.41 -26.03 2.88
C LEU A 171 -6.37 -24.92 3.93
N LEU A 172 -7.51 -24.53 4.50
CA LEU A 172 -7.57 -23.54 5.58
C LEU A 172 -6.77 -23.99 6.82
N ASN A 173 -6.92 -25.25 7.23
CA ASN A 173 -6.17 -25.79 8.35
C ASN A 173 -4.67 -25.89 8.05
N TYR A 174 -4.29 -26.29 6.82
CA TYR A 174 -2.89 -26.26 6.37
C TYR A 174 -2.35 -24.82 6.40
N TRP A 175 -3.14 -23.88 5.93
CA TRP A 175 -2.81 -22.47 5.88
C TRP A 175 -2.51 -21.91 7.26
N GLN A 176 -3.46 -22.03 8.19
CA GLN A 176 -3.38 -21.49 9.54
C GLN A 176 -2.28 -22.13 10.40
N LYS A 177 -1.92 -23.40 10.15
CA LYS A 177 -0.96 -24.12 11.00
C LYS A 177 0.42 -24.27 10.40
N ARG A 178 0.52 -24.46 9.08
CA ARG A 178 1.78 -24.77 8.40
C ARG A 178 2.24 -23.65 7.50
N LEU A 179 1.37 -23.12 6.64
CA LEU A 179 1.80 -22.11 5.67
C LEU A 179 2.30 -20.83 6.37
N VAL A 180 1.66 -20.40 7.46
CA VAL A 180 2.11 -19.28 8.31
C VAL A 180 3.55 -19.42 8.83
N GLN A 181 4.09 -20.64 8.90
CA GLN A 181 5.46 -20.91 9.34
C GLN A 181 6.47 -20.95 8.19
N VAL A 182 6.00 -20.94 6.93
CA VAL A 182 6.88 -20.99 5.75
C VAL A 182 7.51 -19.61 5.54
N PRO A 183 8.86 -19.50 5.42
CA PRO A 183 9.55 -18.20 5.43
C PRO A 183 9.00 -17.17 4.45
N PHE A 184 8.80 -17.52 3.18
CA PHE A 184 8.28 -16.57 2.19
C PHE A 184 6.83 -16.16 2.46
N TYR A 185 6.04 -17.05 3.07
CA TYR A 185 4.65 -16.71 3.38
C TYR A 185 4.57 -15.84 4.63
N ARG A 186 5.41 -16.09 5.64
CA ARG A 186 5.59 -15.18 6.78
C ARG A 186 6.06 -13.80 6.29
N ALA A 187 7.06 -13.76 5.41
CA ALA A 187 7.51 -12.54 4.76
C ALA A 187 6.37 -11.84 4.01
N ASN A 188 5.53 -12.61 3.31
CA ASN A 188 4.36 -12.08 2.61
C ASN A 188 3.24 -11.60 3.57
N LEU A 189 3.09 -12.19 4.76
CA LEU A 189 2.16 -11.69 5.78
C LEU A 189 2.63 -10.36 6.36
N ILE A 190 3.92 -10.26 6.66
CA ILE A 190 4.56 -9.03 7.13
C ILE A 190 4.47 -7.96 6.02
N PHE A 191 4.68 -8.33 4.76
CA PHE A 191 4.39 -7.52 3.56
C PHE A 191 2.99 -6.92 3.54
N GLN A 192 1.95 -7.67 3.94
CA GLN A 192 0.56 -7.19 3.90
C GLN A 192 0.26 -6.22 5.05
N GLN A 193 1.06 -6.24 6.12
CA GLN A 193 0.83 -5.45 7.34
C GLN A 193 1.71 -4.21 7.39
N MET A 194 2.97 -4.37 7.03
CA MET A 194 4.02 -3.36 7.15
C MET A 194 4.45 -2.81 5.78
N GLY A 195 3.80 -3.24 4.71
CA GLY A 195 3.98 -2.76 3.35
C GLY A 195 4.98 -3.56 2.51
N LYS A 196 4.84 -3.42 1.19
CA LYS A 196 5.28 -4.46 0.24
C LYS A 196 6.80 -4.69 0.17
N TRP A 197 7.58 -3.69 0.55
CA TRP A 197 9.04 -3.75 0.58
C TRP A 197 9.61 -4.65 1.71
N THR A 198 8.84 -4.93 2.76
CA THR A 198 9.29 -5.75 3.91
C THR A 198 9.48 -7.23 3.56
N TYR A 199 8.93 -7.68 2.44
CA TYR A 199 9.11 -9.05 1.96
C TYR A 199 10.59 -9.44 1.83
N LEU A 200 11.42 -8.58 1.23
CA LEU A 200 12.85 -8.88 1.07
C LEU A 200 13.59 -8.91 2.41
N GLN A 201 13.06 -8.24 3.43
CA GLN A 201 13.64 -8.16 4.77
C GLN A 201 13.58 -9.49 5.46
N GLU A 202 12.36 -10.01 5.48
CA GLU A 202 12.02 -11.22 6.19
C GLU A 202 12.65 -12.42 5.48
N MET A 203 12.80 -12.33 4.16
CA MET A 203 13.49 -13.34 3.37
C MET A 203 15.01 -13.30 3.52
N TYR A 204 15.59 -12.10 3.69
CA TYR A 204 17.05 -11.89 3.66
C TYR A 204 17.50 -10.88 4.72
N PRO A 205 17.32 -11.18 6.02
CA PRO A 205 17.50 -10.21 7.10
C PRO A 205 18.94 -9.70 7.27
N THR A 206 19.92 -10.38 6.67
CA THR A 206 21.34 -10.03 6.74
C THR A 206 21.88 -9.36 5.48
N LEU A 207 21.08 -9.23 4.42
CA LEU A 207 21.50 -8.67 3.14
C LEU A 207 21.04 -7.22 3.00
N SER A 208 21.79 -6.42 2.23
CA SER A 208 21.27 -5.14 1.75
C SER A 208 20.05 -5.35 0.84
N MET A 209 19.23 -4.31 0.64
CA MET A 209 18.06 -4.38 -0.23
C MET A 209 18.43 -4.83 -1.66
N GLU A 210 19.54 -4.33 -2.20
CA GLU A 210 20.04 -4.67 -3.54
C GLU A 210 20.53 -6.12 -3.65
N GLU A 211 21.17 -6.65 -2.60
CA GLU A 211 21.61 -8.05 -2.53
C GLU A 211 20.43 -9.01 -2.31
N ALA A 212 19.47 -8.62 -1.47
CA ALA A 212 18.23 -9.34 -1.25
C ALA A 212 17.41 -9.43 -2.54
N ALA A 213 17.25 -8.31 -3.26
CA ALA A 213 16.54 -8.28 -4.54
C ALA A 213 17.21 -9.18 -5.60
N ARG A 214 18.55 -9.16 -5.70
CA ARG A 214 19.31 -10.06 -6.59
C ARG A 214 19.14 -11.53 -6.22
N SER A 215 19.21 -11.84 -4.93
CA SER A 215 19.04 -13.20 -4.42
C SER A 215 17.64 -13.74 -4.72
N GLU A 216 16.62 -12.92 -4.52
CA GLU A 216 15.23 -13.28 -4.82
C GLU A 216 15.00 -13.42 -6.33
N LEU A 217 15.55 -12.51 -7.16
CA LEU A 217 15.36 -12.55 -8.61
C LEU A 217 15.95 -13.83 -9.21
N LYS A 218 17.11 -14.26 -8.71
CA LYS A 218 17.71 -15.54 -9.10
C LYS A 218 16.78 -16.72 -8.84
N ILE A 219 16.13 -16.76 -7.67
CA ILE A 219 15.19 -17.83 -7.33
C ILE A 219 13.94 -17.74 -8.19
N VAL A 220 13.38 -16.55 -8.34
CA VAL A 220 12.21 -16.30 -9.20
C VAL A 220 12.46 -16.77 -10.63
N ASN A 221 13.61 -16.43 -11.23
CA ASN A 221 13.95 -16.85 -12.59
C ASN A 221 14.09 -18.37 -12.73
N GLN A 222 14.62 -19.06 -11.70
CA GLN A 222 14.68 -20.52 -11.68
C GLN A 222 13.28 -21.14 -11.64
N LEU A 223 12.40 -20.61 -10.79
CA LEU A 223 11.01 -21.06 -10.67
C LEU A 223 10.21 -20.80 -11.96
N LEU A 224 10.43 -19.66 -12.61
CA LEU A 224 9.76 -19.32 -13.86
C LEU A 224 10.13 -20.26 -15.01
N LYS A 225 11.40 -20.66 -15.12
CA LYS A 225 11.82 -21.66 -16.09
C LYS A 225 11.01 -22.95 -15.93
N ARG A 226 10.81 -23.39 -14.69
CA ARG A 226 10.01 -24.57 -14.36
C ARG A 226 8.53 -24.37 -14.68
N PHE A 227 7.95 -23.20 -14.39
CA PHE A 227 6.56 -22.92 -14.71
C PHE A 227 6.30 -22.80 -16.21
N ALA A 228 7.25 -22.28 -16.98
CA ALA A 228 7.13 -22.18 -18.44
C ALA A 228 7.01 -23.56 -19.12
N GLU A 229 7.55 -24.62 -18.50
CA GLU A 229 7.40 -26.01 -18.96
C GLU A 229 5.98 -26.55 -18.72
N VAL A 230 5.25 -26.00 -17.74
CA VAL A 230 3.91 -26.47 -17.34
C VAL A 230 2.79 -25.63 -17.95
N ILE A 231 2.93 -24.31 -17.89
CA ILE A 231 2.00 -23.34 -18.48
C ILE A 231 2.82 -22.43 -19.38
N ARG A 232 2.67 -22.61 -20.69
CA ARG A 232 3.20 -21.67 -21.68
C ARG A 232 2.55 -20.30 -21.44
N GLY A 233 3.28 -19.39 -20.80
CA GLY A 233 2.75 -18.06 -20.41
C GLY A 233 3.13 -17.57 -19.00
N ALA A 234 4.09 -18.19 -18.31
CA ALA A 234 4.72 -17.57 -17.15
C ALA A 234 5.64 -16.42 -17.63
N ASP A 235 5.13 -15.18 -17.62
CA ASP A 235 5.90 -13.98 -17.98
C ASP A 235 7.14 -13.84 -17.09
N PRO A 236 8.29 -13.38 -17.62
CA PRO A 236 9.39 -12.94 -16.77
C PRO A 236 8.99 -11.75 -15.88
N VAL A 237 9.82 -11.48 -14.85
CA VAL A 237 9.80 -10.18 -14.15
C VAL A 237 9.93 -9.06 -15.18
N ASP A 238 9.34 -7.89 -14.92
CA ASP A 238 9.47 -6.72 -15.79
C ASP A 238 10.95 -6.51 -16.17
N PRO A 239 11.30 -6.53 -17.48
CA PRO A 239 12.69 -6.47 -17.92
C PRO A 239 13.47 -5.25 -17.42
N MET A 240 12.78 -4.14 -17.15
CA MET A 240 13.41 -2.95 -16.58
C MET A 240 13.81 -3.21 -15.12
N ILE A 241 12.91 -3.78 -14.33
CA ILE A 241 13.16 -4.11 -12.93
C ILE A 241 14.26 -5.16 -12.84
N SER A 242 14.18 -6.23 -13.63
CA SER A 242 15.20 -7.28 -13.61
C SER A 242 16.57 -6.75 -14.02
N SER A 243 16.66 -5.91 -15.07
CA SER A 243 17.91 -5.29 -15.51
C SER A 243 18.53 -4.38 -14.43
N LYS A 244 17.72 -3.59 -13.72
CA LYS A 244 18.20 -2.78 -12.59
C LYS A 244 18.75 -3.64 -11.46
N ILE A 245 18.02 -4.68 -11.07
CA ILE A 245 18.45 -5.64 -10.03
C ILE A 245 19.78 -6.29 -10.44
N GLU A 246 19.88 -6.79 -11.66
CA GLU A 246 21.09 -7.43 -12.20
C GLU A 246 22.29 -6.47 -12.21
N ALA A 247 22.06 -5.20 -12.57
CA ALA A 247 23.06 -4.15 -12.52
C ALA A 247 23.40 -3.67 -11.09
N GLY A 248 22.73 -4.18 -10.05
CA GLY A 248 22.93 -3.75 -8.67
C GLY A 248 22.44 -2.33 -8.39
N GLN A 249 21.52 -1.82 -9.21
CA GLN A 249 20.93 -0.50 -9.02
C GLN A 249 19.83 -0.56 -7.96
N THR A 250 19.73 0.50 -7.16
CA THR A 250 18.63 0.66 -6.20
C THR A 250 17.31 0.77 -6.96
N LEU A 251 16.35 -0.06 -6.56
CA LEU A 251 14.97 0.03 -7.03
C LEU A 251 14.25 1.15 -6.30
N ASP A 252 13.38 1.87 -7.00
CA ASP A 252 12.42 2.74 -6.32
C ASP A 252 11.34 1.90 -5.62
N ILE A 253 10.51 2.54 -4.80
CA ILE A 253 9.51 1.83 -4.00
C ILE A 253 8.54 1.06 -4.87
N GLU A 254 8.04 1.65 -5.95
CA GLU A 254 7.05 1.02 -6.82
C GLU A 254 7.63 -0.21 -7.52
N GLU A 255 8.91 -0.15 -7.88
CA GLU A 255 9.67 -1.27 -8.43
C GLU A 255 9.89 -2.38 -7.40
N VAL A 256 10.27 -2.05 -6.16
CA VAL A 256 10.38 -3.03 -5.06
C VAL A 256 9.02 -3.68 -4.81
N GLU A 257 7.96 -2.90 -4.71
CA GLU A 257 6.60 -3.39 -4.46
C GLU A 257 6.13 -4.35 -5.56
N ALA A 258 6.39 -3.98 -6.82
CA ALA A 258 6.04 -4.79 -7.97
C ALA A 258 6.82 -6.11 -7.98
N PHE A 259 8.12 -6.02 -7.76
CA PHE A 259 9.02 -7.17 -7.72
C PHE A 259 8.65 -8.14 -6.59
N THR A 260 8.47 -7.65 -5.38
CA THR A 260 8.16 -8.46 -4.19
C THR A 260 6.78 -9.11 -4.26
N SER A 261 5.76 -8.39 -4.72
CA SER A 261 4.42 -8.97 -4.96
C SER A 261 4.49 -10.10 -5.97
N TYR A 262 5.28 -9.91 -7.02
CA TYR A 262 5.50 -10.90 -8.05
C TYR A 262 6.25 -12.12 -7.48
N ALA A 263 7.36 -11.89 -6.79
CA ALA A 263 8.20 -12.93 -6.20
C ALA A 263 7.44 -13.79 -5.18
N GLY A 264 6.71 -13.16 -4.26
CA GLY A 264 5.90 -13.86 -3.26
C GLY A 264 4.83 -14.75 -3.90
N SER A 265 4.25 -14.32 -5.02
CA SER A 265 3.25 -15.11 -5.76
C SER A 265 3.85 -16.30 -6.49
N ILE A 266 5.03 -16.13 -7.10
CA ILE A 266 5.79 -17.21 -7.75
C ILE A 266 6.19 -18.27 -6.72
N ARG A 267 6.68 -17.86 -5.53
CA ARG A 267 7.00 -18.79 -4.45
C ARG A 267 5.79 -19.50 -3.88
N LEU A 268 4.68 -18.80 -3.72
CA LEU A 268 3.45 -19.40 -3.23
C LEU A 268 2.94 -20.48 -4.18
N LEU A 269 3.05 -20.24 -5.49
CA LEU A 269 2.70 -21.26 -6.47
C LEU A 269 3.66 -22.45 -6.38
N ASP A 270 4.98 -22.21 -6.34
CA ASP A 270 5.98 -23.29 -6.26
C ASP A 270 5.74 -24.17 -5.02
N HIS A 271 5.45 -23.56 -3.87
CA HIS A 271 5.14 -24.28 -2.63
C HIS A 271 3.98 -25.26 -2.78
N PHE A 272 2.91 -24.87 -3.47
CA PHE A 272 1.72 -25.69 -3.64
C PHE A 272 1.79 -26.67 -4.82
N LEU A 273 2.63 -26.40 -5.81
CA LEU A 273 2.82 -27.33 -6.93
C LEU A 273 3.87 -28.37 -6.62
N PHE A 274 4.97 -27.95 -6.00
CA PHE A 274 6.20 -28.70 -5.97
C PHE A 274 6.85 -28.78 -4.58
N GLY A 275 6.49 -27.88 -3.67
CA GLY A 275 6.98 -27.87 -2.29
C GLY A 275 6.13 -28.69 -1.34
N GLU A 276 6.21 -28.36 -0.04
CA GLU A 276 5.50 -29.08 1.02
C GLU A 276 3.96 -29.02 0.87
N GLY A 277 3.46 -27.95 0.24
CA GLY A 277 2.06 -27.75 -0.08
C GLY A 277 1.52 -28.68 -1.18
N ALA A 278 2.39 -29.32 -1.97
CA ALA A 278 1.95 -30.24 -3.04
C ALA A 278 1.11 -31.40 -2.51
N SER A 279 1.40 -31.88 -1.30
CA SER A 279 0.66 -32.98 -0.68
C SER A 279 -0.79 -32.61 -0.36
N ILE A 280 -1.07 -31.36 0.03
CA ILE A 280 -2.43 -30.91 0.32
C ILE A 280 -3.24 -30.76 -0.97
N ILE A 281 -2.63 -30.20 -2.02
CA ILE A 281 -3.29 -30.10 -3.33
C ILE A 281 -3.56 -31.47 -3.92
N THR A 282 -2.61 -32.41 -3.81
CA THR A 282 -2.81 -33.80 -4.26
C THR A 282 -3.99 -34.47 -3.53
N LYS A 283 -4.14 -34.23 -2.22
CA LYS A 283 -5.29 -34.73 -1.45
C LYS A 283 -6.60 -34.09 -1.93
N LEU A 284 -6.59 -32.79 -2.21
CA LEU A 284 -7.77 -32.09 -2.76
C LEU A 284 -8.14 -32.62 -4.14
N MET A 285 -7.18 -32.79 -5.05
CA MET A 285 -7.42 -33.39 -6.36
C MET A 285 -8.01 -34.80 -6.28
N LYS A 286 -7.67 -35.58 -5.25
CA LYS A 286 -8.27 -36.92 -5.02
C LYS A 286 -9.68 -36.84 -4.44
N LYS A 287 -9.94 -35.91 -3.52
CA LYS A 287 -11.25 -35.75 -2.84
C LYS A 287 -12.28 -35.02 -3.71
N GLN A 288 -11.83 -34.02 -4.44
CA GLN A 288 -12.60 -33.10 -5.25
C GLN A 288 -11.91 -32.91 -6.60
N PRO A 289 -11.81 -33.98 -7.42
CA PRO A 289 -11.16 -33.87 -8.73
C PRO A 289 -11.90 -32.84 -9.58
N LEU A 290 -11.13 -31.98 -10.27
CA LEU A 290 -11.67 -31.11 -11.30
C LEU A 290 -11.83 -31.92 -12.60
N THR A 291 -13.04 -32.42 -12.82
CA THR A 291 -13.42 -33.07 -14.07
C THR A 291 -13.51 -32.05 -15.21
N SER A 292 -13.42 -32.52 -16.47
CA SER A 292 -13.61 -31.65 -17.65
C SER A 292 -14.94 -30.89 -17.62
N ALA A 293 -16.00 -31.51 -17.07
CA ALA A 293 -17.30 -30.85 -16.89
C ALA A 293 -17.24 -29.69 -15.88
N GLN A 294 -16.53 -29.86 -14.77
CA GLN A 294 -16.34 -28.79 -13.77
C GLN A 294 -15.43 -27.68 -14.29
N LEU A 295 -14.34 -28.03 -14.99
CA LEU A 295 -13.48 -27.05 -15.66
C LEU A 295 -14.29 -26.23 -16.66
N TYR A 296 -15.10 -26.87 -17.49
CA TYR A 296 -15.95 -26.16 -18.45
C TYR A 296 -16.99 -25.29 -17.74
N ALA A 297 -17.58 -25.74 -16.64
CA ALA A 297 -18.49 -24.93 -15.85
C ALA A 297 -17.82 -23.69 -15.21
N ILE A 298 -16.53 -23.78 -14.83
CA ILE A 298 -15.74 -22.62 -14.37
C ILE A 298 -15.55 -21.61 -15.50
N TYR A 299 -15.20 -22.09 -16.69
CA TYR A 299 -15.07 -21.25 -17.88
C TYR A 299 -16.40 -20.57 -18.25
N ASP A 300 -17.48 -21.34 -18.35
CA ASP A 300 -18.80 -20.89 -18.78
C ASP A 300 -19.40 -19.84 -17.83
N LYS A 301 -19.18 -20.01 -16.52
CA LYS A 301 -19.54 -19.00 -15.51
C LYS A 301 -18.58 -17.81 -15.46
N GLY A 302 -17.42 -17.92 -16.10
CA GLY A 302 -16.39 -16.90 -16.12
C GLY A 302 -16.82 -15.62 -16.83
N THR A 303 -16.26 -14.48 -16.42
CA THR A 303 -16.56 -13.18 -17.04
C THR A 303 -15.62 -12.83 -18.18
N ILE A 304 -14.66 -13.69 -18.53
CA ILE A 304 -13.52 -13.33 -19.38
C ILE A 304 -13.92 -12.76 -20.76
N LYS A 305 -14.92 -13.34 -21.44
CA LYS A 305 -15.41 -12.80 -22.73
C LYS A 305 -16.02 -11.41 -22.55
N LYS A 306 -16.88 -11.24 -21.53
CA LYS A 306 -17.49 -9.95 -21.17
C LYS A 306 -16.43 -8.91 -20.81
N ASP A 307 -15.36 -9.31 -20.12
CA ASP A 307 -14.26 -8.42 -19.75
C ASP A 307 -13.45 -7.96 -20.96
N LEU A 308 -13.18 -8.87 -21.90
CA LEU A 308 -12.53 -8.53 -23.18
C LEU A 308 -13.43 -7.60 -24.01
N GLU A 309 -14.73 -7.87 -24.09
CA GLU A 309 -15.71 -7.01 -24.78
C GLU A 309 -15.81 -5.62 -24.14
N LYS A 310 -15.85 -5.54 -22.81
CA LYS A 310 -15.85 -4.27 -22.06
C LYS A 310 -14.59 -3.45 -22.35
N LYS A 311 -13.41 -4.09 -22.43
CA LYS A 311 -12.16 -3.41 -22.81
C LYS A 311 -12.22 -2.82 -24.22
N LEU A 312 -12.83 -3.52 -25.19
CA LEU A 312 -13.02 -2.99 -26.54
C LEU A 312 -13.88 -1.71 -26.56
N GLN A 313 -14.89 -1.66 -25.70
CA GLN A 313 -15.83 -0.54 -25.58
C GLN A 313 -15.29 0.64 -24.75
N THR A 314 -14.27 0.43 -23.91
CA THR A 314 -13.78 1.48 -23.01
C THR A 314 -12.85 2.46 -23.75
N ASP A 315 -13.00 3.75 -23.50
CA ASP A 315 -12.00 4.77 -23.85
C ASP A 315 -11.20 5.17 -22.60
N LEU A 316 -9.90 4.91 -22.64
CA LEU A 316 -8.99 5.14 -21.51
C LEU A 316 -8.43 6.56 -21.46
N LYS A 317 -8.56 7.33 -22.54
CA LYS A 317 -7.82 8.59 -22.72
C LYS A 317 -8.12 9.61 -21.62
N ASN A 318 -9.40 9.88 -21.37
CA ASN A 318 -9.82 10.99 -20.49
C ASN A 318 -9.61 10.66 -19.01
N ASN A 319 -9.77 9.38 -18.62
CA ASN A 319 -9.63 8.97 -17.22
C ASN A 319 -8.18 8.97 -16.73
N CYS A 320 -7.20 8.72 -17.63
CA CYS A 320 -5.80 8.65 -17.24
C CYS A 320 -5.11 10.03 -17.18
N SER A 321 -5.58 11.01 -17.97
CA SER A 321 -4.98 12.35 -17.98
C SER A 321 -5.22 13.12 -16.68
N GLU A 322 -6.46 13.13 -16.16
CA GLU A 322 -6.77 13.84 -14.91
C GLU A 322 -5.96 13.28 -13.74
N LYS A 323 -5.93 11.95 -13.61
CA LYS A 323 -5.17 11.28 -12.56
C LYS A 323 -3.66 11.48 -12.71
N TYR A 324 -3.14 11.48 -13.94
CA TYR A 324 -1.74 11.81 -14.18
C TYR A 324 -1.41 13.22 -13.70
N PHE A 325 -2.18 14.23 -14.11
CA PHE A 325 -1.90 15.61 -13.69
C PHE A 325 -2.02 15.77 -12.19
N GLN A 326 -3.06 15.20 -11.58
CA GLN A 326 -3.22 15.16 -10.13
C GLN A 326 -1.98 14.58 -9.46
N SER A 327 -1.52 13.41 -9.91
CA SER A 327 -0.34 12.76 -9.34
C SER A 327 0.93 13.58 -9.51
N ILE A 328 1.32 13.95 -10.74
CA ILE A 328 2.61 14.61 -10.96
C ILE A 328 2.66 16.01 -10.34
N ASN A 329 1.51 16.66 -10.19
CA ASN A 329 1.41 17.94 -9.50
C ASN A 329 1.52 17.83 -7.99
N LEU A 330 1.54 16.64 -7.42
CA LEU A 330 1.86 16.42 -6.01
C LEU A 330 3.35 16.17 -5.81
N TYR A 331 4.03 15.55 -6.77
CA TYR A 331 5.45 15.28 -6.66
C TYR A 331 6.29 16.57 -6.61
N PRO A 332 7.43 16.52 -5.88
CA PRO A 332 8.30 17.67 -5.75
C PRO A 332 9.03 17.98 -7.06
N GLN A 333 9.35 19.26 -7.23
CA GLN A 333 10.34 19.70 -8.21
C GLN A 333 11.76 19.38 -7.70
N GLN A 334 12.75 19.33 -8.59
CA GLN A 334 14.14 19.03 -8.22
C GLN A 334 14.66 19.95 -7.10
N ALA A 335 14.40 21.26 -7.20
CA ALA A 335 14.83 22.21 -6.17
C ALA A 335 14.17 21.96 -4.81
N GLN A 336 12.91 21.53 -4.77
CA GLN A 336 12.21 21.18 -3.53
C GLN A 336 12.82 19.91 -2.92
N LEU A 337 13.10 18.90 -3.76
CA LEU A 337 13.75 17.67 -3.32
C LEU A 337 15.13 17.92 -2.74
N GLU A 338 15.99 18.69 -3.42
CA GLU A 338 17.34 18.99 -2.91
C GLU A 338 17.30 19.80 -1.61
N LYS A 339 16.39 20.79 -1.51
CA LYS A 339 16.17 21.53 -0.27
C LYS A 339 15.77 20.60 0.88
N TYR A 340 14.84 19.67 0.62
CA TYR A 340 14.39 18.73 1.64
C TYR A 340 15.48 17.73 2.03
N LYS A 341 16.31 17.24 1.10
CA LYS A 341 17.46 16.38 1.42
C LYS A 341 18.40 17.04 2.44
N THR A 342 18.71 18.32 2.25
CA THR A 342 19.50 19.07 3.24
C THR A 342 18.82 19.12 4.60
N LEU A 343 17.52 19.38 4.64
CA LEU A 343 16.75 19.40 5.89
C LEU A 343 16.65 18.01 6.54
N ALA A 344 16.53 16.96 5.75
CA ALA A 344 16.47 15.60 6.24
C ALA A 344 17.78 15.21 6.97
N GLU A 345 18.93 15.64 6.44
CA GLU A 345 20.22 15.49 7.11
C GLU A 345 20.31 16.32 8.40
N GLN A 346 19.85 17.59 8.39
CA GLN A 346 19.77 18.42 9.61
C GLN A 346 18.85 17.80 10.68
N THR A 347 17.76 17.17 10.25
CA THR A 347 16.84 16.43 11.11
C THR A 347 17.54 15.24 11.74
N ARG A 348 18.28 14.44 10.94
CA ARG A 348 19.09 13.33 11.45
C ARG A 348 20.15 13.80 12.44
N GLU A 349 20.90 14.85 12.12
CA GLU A 349 21.90 15.44 13.02
C GLU A 349 21.29 15.85 14.35
N THR A 350 20.11 16.47 14.31
CA THR A 350 19.39 16.92 15.50
C THR A 350 18.85 15.75 16.31
N ALA A 351 18.34 14.71 15.64
CA ALA A 351 17.91 13.47 16.27
C ALA A 351 19.07 12.75 16.96
N LEU A 352 20.24 12.65 16.31
CA LEU A 352 21.44 12.06 16.90
C LEU A 352 21.93 12.85 18.12
N ALA A 353 21.77 14.17 18.13
CA ALA A 353 22.09 15.01 19.28
C ALA A 353 21.16 14.78 20.49
N GLN A 354 19.99 14.15 20.30
CA GLN A 354 19.12 13.71 21.40
C GLN A 354 19.53 12.37 22.01
N LEU A 355 20.49 11.67 21.39
CA LEU A 355 20.89 10.32 21.78
C LEU A 355 22.29 10.33 22.41
N ASN A 356 22.50 9.44 23.38
CA ASN A 356 23.83 9.16 23.88
C ASN A 356 24.62 8.41 22.78
N PRO A 357 25.85 8.82 22.41
CA PRO A 357 26.66 8.09 21.43
C PRO A 357 27.00 6.63 21.79
N GLN A 358 26.84 6.23 23.06
CA GLN A 358 26.98 4.84 23.51
C GLN A 358 25.67 4.04 23.42
N ASP A 359 24.54 4.69 23.17
CA ASP A 359 23.25 4.01 23.00
C ASP A 359 23.19 3.32 21.62
N PRO A 360 22.75 2.04 21.52
CA PRO A 360 22.67 1.33 20.24
C PRO A 360 21.83 2.05 19.18
N ALA A 361 20.80 2.82 19.58
CA ALA A 361 19.98 3.59 18.67
C ALA A 361 20.78 4.68 17.92
N TYR A 362 21.87 5.19 18.48
CA TYR A 362 22.70 6.22 17.84
C TYR A 362 23.25 5.73 16.50
N GLU A 363 23.93 4.58 16.49
CA GLU A 363 24.48 4.02 15.26
C GLU A 363 23.37 3.55 14.31
N LYS A 364 22.23 3.07 14.83
CA LYS A 364 21.07 2.71 14.00
C LYS A 364 20.49 3.91 13.28
N VAL A 365 20.24 5.03 13.96
CA VAL A 365 19.73 6.28 13.36
C VAL A 365 20.72 6.85 12.34
N LYS A 366 22.02 6.81 12.65
CA LYS A 366 23.09 7.27 11.74
C LYS A 366 23.15 6.46 10.43
N GLN A 367 22.83 5.17 10.49
CA GLN A 367 22.81 4.28 9.33
C GLN A 367 21.51 4.35 8.52
N ILE A 368 20.48 5.08 8.99
CA ILE A 368 19.21 5.19 8.27
C ILE A 368 19.42 5.81 6.89
N LYS A 369 19.12 5.04 5.85
CA LYS A 369 19.03 5.51 4.47
C LYS A 369 17.66 6.15 4.25
N ILE A 370 17.65 7.41 3.85
CA ILE A 370 16.41 8.12 3.54
C ILE A 370 16.09 7.92 2.05
N LEU A 371 14.94 7.33 1.77
CA LEU A 371 14.42 7.16 0.42
C LEU A 371 13.49 8.32 0.11
N TYR A 372 13.82 9.02 -0.95
CA TYR A 372 13.10 10.22 -1.37
C TYR A 372 12.13 9.89 -2.50
N PRO A 373 11.01 10.61 -2.60
CA PRO A 373 10.10 10.44 -3.72
C PRO A 373 10.78 10.92 -5.01
N PRO A 374 10.43 10.36 -6.19
CA PRO A 374 10.92 10.88 -7.46
C PRO A 374 10.46 12.34 -7.68
N THR A 375 11.15 13.07 -8.54
CA THR A 375 10.63 14.37 -8.99
C THR A 375 9.49 14.20 -9.99
N ALA A 376 8.66 15.22 -10.17
CA ALA A 376 7.58 15.19 -11.17
C ALA A 376 8.07 14.79 -12.58
N SER A 377 9.26 15.23 -12.98
CA SER A 377 9.90 14.88 -14.25
C SER A 377 10.39 13.43 -14.31
N ALA A 378 11.10 12.98 -13.26
CA ALA A 378 11.59 11.61 -13.16
C ALA A 378 10.42 10.62 -13.18
N ASN A 379 9.35 10.95 -12.45
CA ASN A 379 8.13 10.18 -12.36
C ASN A 379 7.38 10.10 -13.70
N SER A 380 7.23 11.22 -14.41
CA SER A 380 6.64 11.25 -15.76
C SER A 380 7.43 10.40 -16.76
N THR A 381 8.76 10.44 -16.66
CA THR A 381 9.65 9.65 -17.51
C THR A 381 9.56 8.15 -17.19
N ALA A 382 9.49 7.79 -15.90
CA ALA A 382 9.28 6.42 -15.45
C ALA A 382 7.95 5.87 -15.96
N TRP A 383 6.88 6.66 -15.86
CA TRP A 383 5.56 6.27 -16.36
C TRP A 383 5.54 6.07 -17.88
N LEU A 384 6.14 6.98 -18.65
CA LEU A 384 6.30 6.82 -20.10
C LEU A 384 7.03 5.51 -20.45
N ARG A 385 8.08 5.19 -19.71
CA ARG A 385 8.85 3.96 -19.92
C ARG A 385 8.03 2.72 -19.58
N SER A 386 7.29 2.74 -18.48
CA SER A 386 6.37 1.66 -18.09
C SER A 386 5.29 1.44 -19.15
N LEU A 387 4.70 2.51 -19.69
CA LEU A 387 3.76 2.47 -20.80
C LEU A 387 4.37 1.77 -22.03
N LYS A 388 5.57 2.17 -22.44
CA LYS A 388 6.27 1.57 -23.58
C LYS A 388 6.63 0.10 -23.35
N SER A 389 7.08 -0.25 -22.16
CA SER A 389 7.37 -1.64 -21.77
C SER A 389 6.10 -2.51 -21.88
N GLU A 390 5.00 -2.03 -21.31
CA GLU A 390 3.72 -2.73 -21.34
C GLU A 390 3.15 -2.86 -22.77
N ILE A 391 3.30 -1.84 -23.61
CA ILE A 391 2.97 -1.90 -25.05
C ILE A 391 3.79 -3.01 -25.73
N GLY A 392 5.11 -3.01 -25.51
CA GLY A 392 6.02 -4.01 -26.08
C GLY A 392 5.62 -5.43 -25.67
N ARG A 393 5.33 -5.63 -24.38
CA ARG A 393 4.84 -6.90 -23.86
C ARG A 393 3.52 -7.31 -24.52
N MET A 394 2.51 -6.44 -24.54
CA MET A 394 1.21 -6.77 -25.14
C MET A 394 1.32 -7.12 -26.64
N LYS A 395 2.22 -6.46 -27.38
CA LYS A 395 2.51 -6.80 -28.78
C LYS A 395 3.13 -8.19 -28.89
N ALA A 396 4.16 -8.50 -28.09
CA ALA A 396 4.80 -9.81 -28.08
C ALA A 396 3.81 -10.92 -27.73
N ASP A 397 3.00 -10.71 -26.69
CA ASP A 397 1.95 -11.61 -26.25
C ASP A 397 0.92 -11.89 -27.36
N THR A 398 0.51 -10.84 -28.06
CA THR A 398 -0.47 -10.94 -29.16
C THR A 398 0.12 -11.70 -30.34
N ALA A 399 1.39 -11.46 -30.67
CA ALA A 399 2.10 -12.17 -31.73
C ALA A 399 2.25 -13.68 -31.42
N ASN A 400 2.43 -14.02 -30.15
CA ASN A 400 2.58 -15.41 -29.71
C ASN A 400 1.24 -16.14 -29.52
N LEU A 401 0.10 -15.43 -29.51
CA LEU A 401 -1.21 -16.04 -29.30
C LEU A 401 -1.59 -17.05 -30.38
N SER A 402 -1.12 -16.90 -31.62
CA SER A 402 -1.36 -17.92 -32.66
C SER A 402 -0.55 -19.20 -32.48
N GLN A 403 0.47 -19.19 -31.62
CA GLN A 403 1.35 -20.32 -31.34
C GLN A 403 0.96 -21.08 -30.07
N ILE A 404 -0.04 -20.58 -29.33
CA ILE A 404 -0.54 -21.26 -28.14
C ILE A 404 -1.39 -22.46 -28.57
N ASP A 405 -1.09 -23.64 -28.04
CA ASP A 405 -1.92 -24.82 -28.25
C ASP A 405 -3.24 -24.70 -27.48
N ILE A 406 -4.22 -25.54 -27.83
CA ILE A 406 -5.55 -25.48 -27.23
C ILE A 406 -5.55 -25.76 -25.72
N GLN A 407 -4.69 -26.65 -25.22
CA GLN A 407 -4.62 -26.99 -23.79
C GLN A 407 -4.09 -25.80 -22.99
N SER A 408 -3.02 -25.18 -23.48
CA SER A 408 -2.44 -23.96 -22.90
C SER A 408 -3.43 -22.79 -22.97
N LEU A 409 -4.12 -22.60 -24.10
CA LEU A 409 -5.16 -21.57 -24.24
C LEU A 409 -6.27 -21.77 -23.20
N TYR A 410 -6.78 -22.99 -23.11
CA TYR A 410 -7.88 -23.31 -22.20
C TYR A 410 -7.45 -23.12 -20.73
N SER A 411 -6.24 -23.56 -20.38
CA SER A 411 -5.67 -23.35 -19.04
C SER A 411 -5.58 -21.86 -18.69
N VAL A 412 -5.04 -21.02 -19.56
CA VAL A 412 -4.94 -19.57 -19.32
C VAL A 412 -6.32 -18.93 -19.17
N VAL A 413 -7.29 -19.33 -20.00
CA VAL A 413 -8.68 -18.85 -19.94
C VAL A 413 -9.36 -19.24 -18.63
N LEU A 414 -9.16 -20.48 -18.16
CA LEU A 414 -9.69 -20.94 -16.87
C LEU A 414 -9.10 -20.17 -15.71
N LEU A 415 -7.78 -19.99 -15.69
CA LEU A 415 -7.12 -19.22 -14.66
C LEU A 415 -7.66 -17.79 -14.61
N ARG A 416 -7.81 -17.13 -15.76
CA ARG A 416 -8.44 -15.80 -15.85
C ARG A 416 -9.91 -15.81 -15.40
N SER A 417 -10.65 -16.88 -15.66
CA SER A 417 -12.06 -17.00 -15.25
C SER A 417 -12.19 -17.15 -13.73
N ILE A 418 -11.29 -17.91 -13.10
CA ILE A 418 -11.20 -18.09 -11.65
C ILE A 418 -10.87 -16.75 -10.99
N SER A 419 -9.89 -16.04 -11.53
CA SER A 419 -9.43 -14.73 -11.06
C SER A 419 -10.53 -13.70 -10.78
N GLY A 420 -11.66 -13.80 -11.50
CA GLY A 420 -12.69 -12.77 -11.53
C GLY A 420 -12.26 -11.52 -12.30
N SER A 421 -13.25 -10.74 -12.75
CA SER A 421 -13.01 -9.43 -13.34
C SER A 421 -12.56 -8.43 -12.28
N THR A 422 -11.34 -7.93 -12.36
CA THR A 422 -10.92 -6.71 -11.65
C THR A 422 -11.03 -5.47 -12.54
N ALA A 423 -11.76 -5.54 -13.66
CA ALA A 423 -11.76 -4.47 -14.66
C ALA A 423 -12.73 -3.34 -14.27
N ASP A 424 -12.47 -2.68 -13.14
CA ASP A 424 -12.97 -1.34 -12.92
C ASP A 424 -12.31 -0.38 -13.92
N GLN A 425 -13.05 0.60 -14.45
CA GLN A 425 -12.48 1.57 -15.40
C GLN A 425 -11.30 2.35 -14.79
N LYS A 426 -11.27 2.47 -13.45
CA LYS A 426 -10.17 3.07 -12.68
C LYS A 426 -8.88 2.25 -12.72
N ASP A 427 -8.98 0.95 -13.00
CA ASP A 427 -7.89 -0.05 -13.04
C ASP A 427 -7.32 -0.26 -14.44
N LEU A 428 -7.89 0.40 -15.46
CA LEU A 428 -7.45 0.29 -16.85
C LEU A 428 -6.39 1.34 -17.22
N CYS A 429 -6.21 2.37 -16.40
CA CYS A 429 -5.02 3.21 -16.49
C CYS A 429 -3.82 2.40 -15.98
N PRO A 430 -2.65 2.47 -16.64
CA PRO A 430 -1.41 2.01 -16.01
C PRO A 430 -1.24 2.74 -14.67
N ARG A 431 -0.59 2.09 -13.69
CA ARG A 431 -0.41 2.59 -12.32
C ARG A 431 -0.02 4.06 -12.38
N ILE A 432 -0.97 4.91 -11.98
CA ILE A 432 -0.71 6.34 -11.84
C ILE A 432 0.14 6.47 -10.58
N PRO A 433 1.16 7.32 -10.60
CA PRO A 433 2.05 7.42 -9.45
C PRO A 433 1.28 7.80 -8.20
N ASP A 434 1.73 7.26 -7.07
CA ASP A 434 0.99 7.32 -5.81
C ASP A 434 0.65 8.76 -5.40
N SER A 435 -0.63 8.97 -5.05
CA SER A 435 -1.12 10.23 -4.48
C SER A 435 -1.21 10.20 -2.96
N GLU A 436 -1.04 9.02 -2.36
CA GLU A 436 -1.11 8.83 -0.91
C GLU A 436 0.18 9.34 -0.24
N ILE A 437 0.05 9.72 1.01
CA ILE A 437 1.20 10.03 1.87
C ILE A 437 1.72 8.70 2.38
N SER A 438 2.98 8.41 2.07
CA SER A 438 3.61 7.13 2.36
C SER A 438 4.95 7.29 3.07
N ASP A 439 5.08 8.32 3.91
CA ASP A 439 6.16 8.38 4.89
C ASP A 439 6.05 7.17 5.82
N LYS A 440 7.16 6.45 6.01
CA LYS A 440 7.20 5.27 6.88
C LYS A 440 8.62 4.82 7.16
N ASN A 441 8.84 4.31 8.37
CA ASN A 441 10.08 3.68 8.78
C ASN A 441 10.13 2.19 8.45
N MET A 442 11.30 1.72 8.07
CA MET A 442 11.69 0.33 7.94
C MET A 442 12.83 0.04 8.92
N VAL A 443 12.50 0.02 10.22
CA VAL A 443 13.47 -0.02 11.33
C VAL A 443 14.56 -1.07 11.13
N ALA A 444 14.18 -2.31 10.81
CA ALA A 444 15.16 -3.40 10.71
C ALA A 444 15.97 -3.44 9.40
N PHE A 445 15.68 -2.59 8.41
CA PHE A 445 16.60 -2.33 7.30
C PHE A 445 17.39 -1.02 7.43
N GLY A 446 17.02 -0.18 8.39
CA GLY A 446 17.55 1.18 8.48
C GLY A 446 17.18 2.01 7.26
N TYR A 447 15.90 2.05 6.89
CA TYR A 447 15.40 3.00 5.89
C TYR A 447 14.24 3.81 6.43
N VAL A 448 14.14 5.07 6.01
CA VAL A 448 12.93 5.87 6.15
C VAL A 448 12.52 6.32 4.76
N MET A 449 11.29 6.03 4.37
CA MET A 449 10.72 6.61 3.16
C MET A 449 10.05 7.91 3.49
N VAL A 450 10.22 8.85 2.58
CA VAL A 450 9.62 10.17 2.65
C VAL A 450 8.62 10.31 1.51
N SER A 451 7.45 10.86 1.81
CA SER A 451 6.42 11.11 0.80
C SER A 451 6.68 12.40 0.00
N TRP A 452 5.92 12.56 -1.09
CA TRP A 452 5.87 13.82 -1.80
C TRP A 452 5.42 14.98 -0.90
N TYR A 453 4.54 14.72 0.09
CA TYR A 453 3.98 15.73 0.98
C TYR A 453 5.07 16.28 1.91
N SER A 454 5.81 15.40 2.56
CA SER A 454 6.96 15.78 3.41
C SER A 454 8.01 16.59 2.66
N THR A 455 8.27 16.24 1.39
CA THR A 455 9.21 16.97 0.55
C THR A 455 8.71 18.37 0.17
N ARG A 456 7.39 18.52 -0.05
CA ARG A 456 6.75 19.78 -0.43
C ARG A 456 6.53 20.74 0.71
N TYR A 457 6.32 20.23 1.91
CA TYR A 457 6.12 20.98 3.13
C TYR A 457 7.25 20.62 4.11
N PRO A 458 8.47 21.14 3.90
CA PRO A 458 9.67 20.60 4.54
C PRO A 458 9.65 20.65 6.07
N GLU A 459 9.00 21.65 6.67
CA GLU A 459 8.85 21.77 8.13
C GLU A 459 8.01 20.62 8.70
N VAL A 460 6.92 20.28 8.00
CA VAL A 460 6.07 19.13 8.32
C VAL A 460 6.85 17.83 8.08
N GLY A 461 7.50 17.73 6.92
CA GLY A 461 8.28 16.55 6.56
C GLY A 461 9.48 16.29 7.46
N ALA A 462 10.11 17.31 8.04
CA ALA A 462 11.16 17.15 9.03
C ALA A 462 10.61 16.55 10.33
N SER A 463 9.42 17.00 10.74
CA SER A 463 8.75 16.51 11.94
C SER A 463 8.26 15.07 11.74
N ILE A 464 7.72 14.73 10.56
CA ILE A 464 7.37 13.35 10.20
C ILE A 464 8.63 12.47 10.15
N LEU A 465 9.71 12.91 9.48
CA LEU A 465 10.97 12.16 9.45
C LEU A 465 11.53 11.92 10.86
N ALA A 466 11.46 12.91 11.75
CA ALA A 466 11.86 12.74 13.15
C ALA A 466 10.96 11.73 13.88
N HIS A 467 9.65 11.72 13.63
CA HIS A 467 8.73 10.71 14.12
C HIS A 467 9.16 9.31 13.64
N GLU A 468 9.41 9.15 12.34
CA GLU A 468 9.88 7.88 11.78
C GLU A 468 11.19 7.42 12.45
N MET A 469 12.17 8.30 12.64
CA MET A 469 13.40 7.98 13.37
C MET A 469 13.12 7.60 14.83
N GLY A 470 12.08 8.18 15.44
CA GLY A 470 11.59 7.86 16.77
C GLY A 470 11.25 6.38 16.94
N HIS A 471 10.68 5.70 15.93
CA HIS A 471 10.47 4.25 15.98
C HIS A 471 11.78 3.46 16.05
N THR A 472 12.82 3.89 15.33
CA THR A 472 14.15 3.27 15.41
C THR A 472 14.75 3.46 16.82
N VAL A 473 14.57 4.64 17.41
CA VAL A 473 15.00 4.89 18.78
C VAL A 473 14.20 4.03 19.77
N PHE A 474 12.88 3.91 19.57
CA PHE A 474 12.00 3.09 20.41
C PHE A 474 12.45 1.63 20.49
N GLU A 475 12.85 1.07 19.34
CA GLU A 475 13.26 -0.33 19.20
C GLU A 475 14.65 -0.60 19.79
N TYR A 476 15.62 0.30 19.57
CA TYR A 476 17.03 0.01 19.86
C TYR A 476 17.60 0.73 21.08
N SER A 477 16.91 1.73 21.64
CA SER A 477 17.44 2.48 22.78
C SER A 477 17.24 1.75 24.10
N ASN A 478 18.28 1.79 24.94
CA ASN A 478 18.25 1.27 26.31
C ASN A 478 17.87 2.35 27.34
N ALA A 479 17.67 3.59 26.90
CA ALA A 479 17.56 4.76 27.78
C ALA A 479 16.14 5.36 27.83
N ILE A 480 15.13 4.67 27.31
CA ILE A 480 13.79 5.25 27.09
C ILE A 480 12.68 4.65 27.97
N ASP A 481 13.01 3.76 28.90
CA ASP A 481 12.00 3.08 29.74
C ASP A 481 11.16 4.06 30.57
N SER A 482 11.76 5.13 31.08
CA SER A 482 11.05 6.19 31.81
C SER A 482 10.05 6.94 30.92
N ALA A 483 10.43 7.24 29.68
CA ALA A 483 9.55 7.88 28.71
C ALA A 483 8.39 6.94 28.33
N LYS A 484 8.70 5.66 28.06
CA LYS A 484 7.70 4.60 27.80
C LYS A 484 6.68 4.50 28.93
N ALA A 485 7.15 4.35 30.17
CA ALA A 485 6.28 4.25 31.35
C ALA A 485 5.40 5.49 31.53
N CYS A 486 5.94 6.69 31.30
CA CYS A 486 5.17 7.93 31.35
C CYS A 486 4.04 7.95 30.31
N LEU A 487 4.34 7.58 29.05
CA LEU A 487 3.36 7.59 27.95
C LEU A 487 2.27 6.52 28.15
N ILE A 488 2.65 5.31 28.59
CA ILE A 488 1.69 4.27 28.98
C ILE A 488 0.78 4.80 30.09
N GLY A 489 1.32 5.55 31.06
CA GLY A 489 0.55 6.19 32.12
C GLY A 489 -0.42 7.27 31.63
N LYS A 490 -0.13 7.96 30.51
CA LYS A 490 -1.05 8.93 29.91
C LYS A 490 -2.29 8.28 29.32
N GLN A 491 -2.12 7.13 28.65
CA GLN A 491 -3.18 6.47 27.89
C GLN A 491 -3.78 5.27 28.62
N THR A 492 -3.17 4.83 29.73
CA THR A 492 -3.48 3.57 30.41
C THR A 492 -3.43 2.35 29.49
N SER A 493 -2.61 2.43 28.44
CA SER A 493 -2.50 1.42 27.38
C SER A 493 -1.06 1.35 26.86
N GLU A 494 -0.56 0.13 26.66
CA GLU A 494 0.72 -0.12 26.00
C GLU A 494 0.61 -0.11 24.48
N THR A 495 -0.62 -0.24 23.95
CA THR A 495 -0.90 -0.36 22.51
C THR A 495 -0.29 0.78 21.69
N PHE A 496 -0.26 1.99 22.26
CA PHE A 496 0.15 3.22 21.58
C PHE A 496 1.59 3.65 21.90
N ALA A 497 2.30 2.93 22.76
CA ALA A 497 3.54 3.41 23.35
C ALA A 497 4.63 3.72 22.31
N ASN A 498 4.69 2.97 21.21
CA ASN A 498 5.65 3.21 20.13
C ASN A 498 5.31 4.51 19.36
N GLU A 499 4.07 4.66 18.90
CA GLU A 499 3.60 5.84 18.17
C GLU A 499 3.70 7.12 19.01
N ASP A 500 3.24 7.05 20.27
CA ASP A 500 3.31 8.18 21.19
C ASP A 500 4.75 8.56 21.52
N PHE A 501 5.66 7.59 21.60
CA PHE A 501 7.07 7.87 21.79
C PHE A 501 7.67 8.54 20.55
N ALA A 502 7.34 8.07 19.36
CA ALA A 502 7.78 8.66 18.10
C ALA A 502 7.31 10.12 17.97
N ASP A 503 6.08 10.44 18.37
CA ASP A 503 5.59 11.82 18.44
C ASP A 503 6.33 12.68 19.49
N LEU A 504 6.60 12.14 20.68
CA LEU A 504 7.39 12.83 21.71
C LEU A 504 8.80 13.14 21.18
N PHE A 505 9.44 12.16 20.55
CA PHE A 505 10.76 12.30 19.98
C PHE A 505 10.77 13.33 18.85
N SER A 506 9.78 13.28 17.96
CA SER A 506 9.56 14.28 16.90
C SER A 506 9.44 15.70 17.46
N ALA A 507 8.67 15.89 18.53
CA ALA A 507 8.51 17.20 19.17
C ALA A 507 9.85 17.75 19.71
N LYS A 508 10.64 16.91 20.38
CA LYS A 508 11.97 17.29 20.89
C LYS A 508 12.92 17.69 19.76
N VAL A 509 12.99 16.88 18.70
CA VAL A 509 13.80 17.16 17.52
C VAL A 509 13.32 18.44 16.83
N GLY A 510 12.01 18.64 16.68
CA GLY A 510 11.41 19.83 16.09
C GLY A 510 11.73 21.11 16.85
N SER A 511 11.64 21.10 18.19
CA SER A 511 12.05 22.23 19.04
C SER A 511 13.53 22.59 18.84
N GLU A 512 14.40 21.59 18.74
CA GLU A 512 15.82 21.80 18.52
C GLU A 512 16.15 22.28 17.10
N LEU A 513 15.45 21.77 16.09
CA LEU A 513 15.53 22.28 14.71
C LEU A 513 15.12 23.76 14.64
N SER A 514 14.06 24.14 15.35
CA SER A 514 13.62 25.53 15.45
C SER A 514 14.67 26.42 16.11
N ARG A 515 15.32 25.93 17.17
CA ARG A 515 16.37 26.66 17.87
C ARG A 515 17.64 26.83 17.03
N LYS A 516 18.09 25.76 16.37
CA LYS A 516 19.39 25.71 15.68
C LYS A 516 19.33 26.23 14.25
N TYR A 517 18.26 25.94 13.52
CA TYR A 517 18.12 26.23 12.09
C TYR A 517 16.96 27.17 11.75
N GLN A 518 16.23 27.68 12.75
CA GLN A 518 15.08 28.58 12.56
C GLN A 518 13.95 27.95 11.73
N ILE A 519 13.79 26.64 11.84
CA ILE A 519 12.77 25.85 11.14
C ILE A 519 11.61 25.66 12.10
N GLY A 520 10.47 26.29 11.84
CA GLY A 520 9.33 26.26 12.76
C GLY A 520 8.88 24.83 13.07
N PRO A 521 8.61 24.48 14.34
CA PRO A 521 8.15 23.14 14.69
C PRO A 521 6.75 22.95 14.12
N ALA A 522 6.59 21.98 13.23
CA ALA A 522 5.28 21.63 12.70
C ALA A 522 4.65 20.59 13.62
N ASN A 523 3.54 20.94 14.27
CA ASN A 523 2.78 19.98 15.08
C ASN A 523 2.25 18.87 14.15
N VAL A 524 2.85 17.68 14.21
CA VAL A 524 2.53 16.55 13.33
C VAL A 524 1.10 16.07 13.55
N GLY A 525 0.63 16.03 14.81
CA GLY A 525 -0.74 15.67 15.14
C GLY A 525 -1.77 16.61 14.49
N CYS A 526 -1.51 17.92 14.50
CA CYS A 526 -2.35 18.88 13.78
C CYS A 526 -2.27 18.68 12.26
N ASN A 527 -1.08 18.48 11.67
CA ASN A 527 -0.94 18.34 10.22
C ASN A 527 -1.63 17.08 9.65
N LEU A 528 -1.56 15.97 10.39
CA LEU A 528 -2.14 14.68 10.00
C LEU A 528 -3.63 14.56 10.40
N MET A 529 -4.22 15.58 11.03
CA MET A 529 -5.63 15.58 11.39
C MET A 529 -6.50 15.71 10.14
N GLU A 530 -6.90 14.60 9.52
CA GLU A 530 -7.81 14.60 8.37
C GLU A 530 -9.29 14.80 8.76
N HIS A 531 -9.63 14.25 9.93
CA HIS A 531 -10.94 14.33 10.55
C HIS A 531 -10.78 14.77 12.00
N LEU A 532 -11.79 15.47 12.51
CA LEU A 532 -11.86 15.74 13.94
C LEU A 532 -11.99 14.41 14.69
N SER A 533 -11.12 14.23 15.69
CA SER A 533 -11.02 13.01 16.47
C SER A 533 -11.30 13.29 17.94
N LEU A 534 -11.85 12.28 18.61
CA LEU A 534 -12.01 12.31 20.06
C LEU A 534 -10.63 12.33 20.74
N LEU A 535 -10.57 12.71 22.01
CA LEU A 535 -9.31 12.64 22.75
C LEU A 535 -8.86 11.19 23.02
N GLN A 536 -9.80 10.25 23.11
CA GLN A 536 -9.52 8.83 23.35
C GLN A 536 -9.83 7.99 22.11
N GLN A 537 -8.95 7.03 21.81
CA GLN A 537 -9.14 6.09 20.70
C GLN A 537 -10.24 5.08 21.04
N THR A 538 -11.18 4.89 20.11
CA THR A 538 -12.28 3.92 20.27
C THR A 538 -12.11 2.68 19.39
N ASP A 539 -11.24 2.77 18.38
CA ASP A 539 -10.86 1.65 17.54
C ASP A 539 -9.77 0.82 18.22
N LYS A 540 -10.06 -0.46 18.47
CA LYS A 540 -9.11 -1.38 19.12
C LYS A 540 -8.09 -1.97 18.16
N ASP A 541 -8.34 -1.85 16.86
CA ASP A 541 -7.46 -2.36 15.81
C ASP A 541 -6.46 -1.29 15.32
N ASP A 542 -6.68 -0.03 15.68
CA ASP A 542 -5.74 1.07 15.41
C ASP A 542 -4.69 1.16 16.53
N ASN A 543 -3.42 1.04 16.16
CA ASN A 543 -2.30 1.18 17.08
C ASN A 543 -1.83 2.63 17.23
N HIS A 544 -2.54 3.59 16.65
CA HIS A 544 -2.29 5.02 16.83
C HIS A 544 -3.27 5.63 17.82
N SER A 545 -2.70 6.50 18.66
CA SER A 545 -3.46 7.49 19.39
C SER A 545 -4.20 8.43 18.45
N THR A 546 -5.29 9.04 18.93
CA THR A 546 -6.04 9.99 18.12
C THR A 546 -5.20 11.20 17.76
N THR A 547 -5.46 11.79 16.59
CA THR A 547 -4.71 12.96 16.10
C THR A 547 -4.77 14.15 17.08
N LEU A 548 -5.87 14.30 17.82
CA LEU A 548 -6.00 15.34 18.85
C LEU A 548 -5.10 15.06 20.08
N PHE A 549 -5.02 13.81 20.53
CA PHE A 549 -4.07 13.43 21.59
C PHE A 549 -2.63 13.72 21.16
N ARG A 550 -2.26 13.28 19.96
CA ARG A 550 -0.92 13.50 19.37
C ARG A 550 -0.60 15.00 19.30
N ALA A 551 -1.57 15.82 18.88
CA ALA A 551 -1.41 17.27 18.81
C ALA A 551 -1.15 17.92 20.18
N LEU A 552 -1.89 17.52 21.21
CA LEU A 552 -1.71 18.01 22.58
C LEU A 552 -0.37 17.58 23.19
N GLN A 553 0.03 16.32 22.93
CA GLN A 553 1.32 15.82 23.37
C GLN A 553 2.46 16.61 22.73
N PHE A 554 2.39 16.87 21.43
CA PHE A 554 3.38 17.68 20.73
C PHE A 554 3.44 19.11 21.29
N ALA A 555 2.29 19.75 21.49
CA ALA A 555 2.20 21.09 22.07
C ALA A 555 2.81 21.15 23.48
N THR A 556 2.52 20.15 24.31
CA THR A 556 3.08 20.02 25.66
C THR A 556 4.61 19.84 25.61
N ALA A 557 5.10 18.93 24.77
CA ALA A 557 6.52 18.63 24.64
C ALA A 557 7.35 19.80 24.09
N THR A 558 6.73 20.65 23.26
CA THR A 558 7.36 21.86 22.70
C THR A 558 7.15 23.11 23.55
N GLY A 559 6.46 23.01 24.69
CA GLY A 559 6.21 24.13 25.60
C GLY A 559 5.23 25.17 25.04
N GLN A 560 4.37 24.79 24.08
CA GLN A 560 3.32 25.66 23.57
C GLN A 560 2.27 25.93 24.66
N THR A 561 1.67 27.12 24.60
CA THR A 561 0.55 27.44 25.49
C THR A 561 -0.67 26.62 25.07
N ILE A 562 -1.20 25.81 25.98
CA ILE A 562 -2.40 25.00 25.74
C ILE A 562 -3.64 25.90 25.87
N PRO A 563 -4.48 26.04 24.83
CA PRO A 563 -5.69 26.86 24.87
C PRO A 563 -6.66 26.41 25.98
N GLN A 564 -7.48 27.33 26.48
CA GLN A 564 -8.46 27.03 27.53
C GLN A 564 -9.45 25.92 27.11
N SER A 565 -9.92 25.97 25.86
CA SER A 565 -10.78 24.92 25.27
C SER A 565 -10.16 23.53 25.38
N CYS A 566 -8.85 23.40 25.17
CA CYS A 566 -8.13 22.15 25.36
C CYS A 566 -7.92 21.76 26.83
N GLN A 567 -7.71 22.73 27.72
CA GLN A 567 -7.62 22.46 29.16
C GLN A 567 -8.95 21.93 29.71
N ASP A 568 -10.07 22.49 29.24
CA ASP A 568 -11.42 22.06 29.59
C ASP A 568 -11.68 20.63 29.10
N LEU A 569 -11.32 20.33 27.84
CA LEU A 569 -11.42 18.99 27.27
C LEU A 569 -10.59 17.95 28.04
N VAL A 570 -9.32 18.27 28.31
CA VAL A 570 -8.40 17.41 29.07
C VAL A 570 -8.93 17.15 30.49
N SER A 571 -9.50 18.17 31.13
CA SER A 571 -10.08 18.03 32.48
C SER A 571 -11.31 17.11 32.49
N ARG A 572 -12.08 17.10 31.40
CA ARG A 572 -13.25 16.21 31.23
C ARG A 572 -12.83 14.76 31.01
N ASP A 573 -11.87 14.54 30.11
CA ASP A 573 -11.62 13.20 29.54
C ASP A 573 -10.37 12.52 30.08
N ASN A 574 -9.25 13.24 30.21
CA ASN A 574 -7.97 12.66 30.61
C ASN A 574 -6.95 13.72 31.04
N ALA A 575 -6.92 14.04 32.33
CA ALA A 575 -5.99 15.02 32.90
C ALA A 575 -4.51 14.65 32.73
N ASN A 576 -4.17 13.38 32.44
CA ASN A 576 -2.79 12.94 32.29
C ASN A 576 -2.17 13.35 30.93
N VAL A 577 -2.98 13.71 29.93
CA VAL A 577 -2.51 14.07 28.58
C VAL A 577 -1.46 15.19 28.63
N LEU A 578 -1.65 16.17 29.51
CA LEU A 578 -0.77 17.34 29.65
C LEU A 578 0.43 17.12 30.58
N LYS A 579 0.62 15.91 31.16
CA LYS A 579 1.83 15.61 31.94
C LYS A 579 3.04 15.60 31.01
N SER A 580 4.15 16.22 31.38
CA SER A 580 5.39 16.12 30.59
C SER A 580 6.02 14.74 30.76
N CYS A 581 6.46 14.15 29.64
CA CYS A 581 7.31 12.95 29.64
C CYS A 581 8.72 13.35 29.23
N HIS A 582 9.72 12.89 30.00
CA HIS A 582 11.13 13.24 29.82
C HIS A 582 11.91 12.12 29.17
#